data_AF-A0A1M5JUV3-F1
#
_entry.id   AF-A0A1M5JUV3-F1
#
_cell.length_a   1.000
_cell.length_b   1.000
_cell.length_c   1.000
_cell.angle_alpha   90.00
_cell.angle_beta   90.00
_cell.angle_gamma   90.00
#
_symmetry.space_group_name_H-M   'P 1'
#
loop_
_entity.id
_entity.type
_entity.pdbx_description
1 polymer ?
#
loop_
_entity_poly.entity_id
_entity_poly.type
_entity_poly.pdbx_seq_one_letter_code
_entity_poly.pdbx_strand_id
1 'polypeptide(L)'
;MTETLFTGEMPKLEPLKVHCTDARCETGFHCFGPNRRSKDWQKSYEGQCQFCGENPVDWKKIKSRDLSDVEGTFRELSHEWIRHTFFDADFDEKSKKQAQDLGMEGLKARVRPLLEKKIGPEKIFRDGTQTKKEGSAIFYAQHATATCCRKCLEYWYGISSNRELTGEELDFCEGLITAYLDLRREELFDQTNSDDGDQTIEAR
;
A
#
# COMPACT_ATOMS: atom_id res chain seq x y z
N MET A 1 31.81 -29.71 -24.62
CA MET A 1 31.47 -30.16 -23.26
C MET A 1 32.01 -29.13 -22.30
N THR A 2 31.13 -28.25 -21.81
CA THR A 2 31.05 -27.69 -20.45
C THR A 2 30.05 -26.53 -20.52
N GLU A 3 28.77 -26.89 -20.45
CA GLU A 3 27.68 -25.99 -20.06
C GLU A 3 27.95 -25.56 -18.62
N THR A 4 28.26 -24.28 -18.41
CA THR A 4 28.24 -23.69 -17.06
C THR A 4 26.92 -22.95 -16.94
N LEU A 5 25.92 -23.67 -16.46
CA LEU A 5 24.64 -23.11 -16.05
C LEU A 5 24.89 -22.07 -14.96
N PHE A 6 24.57 -20.82 -15.26
CA PHE A 6 24.57 -19.72 -14.31
C PHE A 6 23.38 -19.93 -13.35
N THR A 7 23.57 -20.71 -12.29
CA THR A 7 22.61 -20.82 -11.18
C THR A 7 22.79 -19.62 -10.26
N GLY A 8 22.49 -18.42 -10.78
CA GLY A 8 22.39 -17.22 -9.96
C GLY A 8 21.05 -17.24 -9.24
N GLU A 9 21.02 -17.71 -7.99
CA GLU A 9 19.86 -17.53 -7.12
C GLU A 9 19.70 -16.02 -6.89
N MET A 10 18.69 -15.40 -7.52
CA MET A 10 18.39 -13.98 -7.31
C MET A 10 18.16 -13.74 -5.81
N PRO A 11 18.72 -12.66 -5.23
CA PRO A 11 18.57 -12.41 -3.81
C PRO A 11 17.08 -12.27 -3.48
N LYS A 12 16.61 -13.11 -2.54
CA LYS A 12 15.26 -13.00 -2.00
C LYS A 12 15.13 -11.64 -1.34
N LEU A 13 14.28 -10.77 -1.88
CA LEU A 13 13.93 -9.51 -1.25
C LEU A 13 13.45 -9.79 0.18
N GLU A 14 14.11 -9.19 1.18
CA GLU A 14 13.67 -9.32 2.56
C GLU A 14 12.30 -8.63 2.73
N PRO A 15 11.36 -9.21 3.51
CA PRO A 15 10.06 -8.59 3.73
C PRO A 15 10.20 -7.19 4.34
N LEU A 16 9.34 -6.25 3.92
CA LEU A 16 9.32 -4.89 4.46
C LEU A 16 9.06 -4.88 5.98
N LYS A 17 10.12 -4.58 6.74
CA LYS A 17 10.11 -4.47 8.21
C LYS A 17 9.61 -3.08 8.66
N VAL A 18 8.39 -2.72 8.25
CA VAL A 18 7.72 -1.47 8.64
C VAL A 18 6.43 -1.75 9.42
N HIS A 19 6.15 -1.03 10.49
CA HIS A 19 4.93 -1.15 11.28
C HIS A 19 4.06 0.11 11.15
N CYS A 20 2.74 -0.03 11.33
CA CYS A 20 1.81 1.11 11.29
C CYS A 20 2.07 2.14 12.40
N THR A 21 2.86 1.79 13.41
CA THR A 21 3.21 2.63 14.56
C THR A 21 4.60 3.27 14.41
N ASP A 22 5.29 3.01 13.31
CA ASP A 22 6.61 3.59 13.05
C ASP A 22 6.45 5.02 12.53
N ALA A 23 7.40 5.90 12.87
CA ALA A 23 7.48 7.26 12.36
C ALA A 23 8.95 7.68 12.18
N ARG A 24 9.19 8.61 11.26
CA ARG A 24 10.45 9.33 11.05
C ARG A 24 10.16 10.83 10.98
N CYS A 25 9.72 11.37 12.11
CA CYS A 25 9.17 12.73 12.17
C CYS A 25 10.17 13.79 11.69
N GLU A 26 11.46 13.61 11.99
CA GLU A 26 12.53 14.54 11.58
C GLU A 26 12.67 14.67 10.05
N THR A 27 12.22 13.66 9.30
CA THR A 27 12.25 13.65 7.83
C THR A 27 10.84 13.85 7.23
N GLY A 28 9.87 14.34 8.01
CA GLY A 28 8.51 14.64 7.53
C GLY A 28 7.59 13.41 7.38
N PHE A 29 7.97 12.24 7.92
CA PHE A 29 7.13 11.05 7.91
C PHE A 29 6.60 10.73 9.30
N HIS A 30 5.29 10.78 9.45
CA HIS A 30 4.59 10.74 10.72
C HIS A 30 3.86 9.41 10.94
N CYS A 31 3.23 9.29 12.11
CA CYS A 31 2.30 8.22 12.44
C CYS A 31 1.01 8.85 12.93
N PHE A 32 -0.10 8.61 12.23
CA PHE A 32 -1.41 9.18 12.56
C PHE A 32 -2.37 8.14 13.16
N GLY A 33 -2.03 6.85 13.11
CA GLY A 33 -2.86 5.78 13.66
C GLY A 33 -3.08 5.94 15.17
N PRO A 34 -4.31 6.11 15.68
CA PRO A 34 -4.57 6.47 17.07
C PRO A 34 -4.13 5.38 18.06
N ASN A 35 -3.47 5.79 19.15
CA ASN A 35 -2.97 4.90 20.18
C ASN A 35 -4.11 4.66 21.18
N ARG A 36 -4.96 3.68 20.87
CA ARG A 36 -6.14 3.33 21.68
C ARG A 36 -5.82 2.88 23.12
N ARG A 37 -4.54 2.73 23.49
CA ARG A 37 -4.13 2.45 24.87
C ARG A 37 -3.98 3.73 25.71
N SER A 38 -3.86 4.89 25.07
CA SER A 38 -3.81 6.19 25.75
C SER A 38 -5.19 6.61 26.23
N LYS A 39 -5.28 7.27 27.40
CA LYS A 39 -6.57 7.80 27.92
C LYS A 39 -7.16 8.92 27.05
N ASP A 40 -6.32 9.62 26.29
CA ASP A 40 -6.69 10.75 25.43
C ASP A 40 -6.69 10.38 23.94
N TRP A 41 -6.75 9.09 23.59
CA TRP A 41 -6.64 8.64 22.18
C TRP A 41 -7.68 9.26 21.24
N GLN A 42 -8.83 9.65 21.79
CA GLN A 42 -9.89 10.34 21.05
C GLN A 42 -9.43 11.72 20.52
N LYS A 43 -8.49 12.39 21.21
CA LYS A 43 -7.88 13.66 20.77
C LYS A 43 -6.92 13.44 19.59
N SER A 44 -6.21 12.30 19.55
CA SER A 44 -5.35 11.93 18.41
C SER A 44 -6.13 11.60 17.12
N TYR A 45 -7.46 11.49 17.20
CA TYR A 45 -8.33 11.29 16.03
C TYR A 45 -8.50 12.57 15.18
N GLU A 46 -8.01 13.70 15.68
CA GLU A 46 -7.96 14.99 14.96
C GLU A 46 -6.80 15.05 13.96
N GLY A 47 -6.00 13.97 13.85
CA GLY A 47 -5.03 13.79 12.78
C GLY A 47 -3.61 14.26 13.10
N GLN A 48 -3.32 14.63 14.35
CA GLN A 48 -1.96 14.95 14.76
C GLN A 48 -1.08 13.69 14.83
N CYS A 49 0.20 13.84 14.49
CA CYS A 49 1.21 12.81 14.66
C CYS A 49 1.34 12.41 16.13
N GLN A 50 1.44 11.11 16.40
CA GLN A 50 1.53 10.59 17.77
C GLN A 50 2.81 10.97 18.51
N PHE A 51 3.87 11.30 17.77
CA PHE A 51 5.21 11.49 18.34
C PHE A 51 5.60 12.96 18.41
N CYS A 52 5.39 13.73 17.34
CA CYS A 52 5.76 15.15 17.28
C CYS A 52 4.57 16.11 17.38
N GLY A 53 3.33 15.62 17.25
CA GLY A 53 2.13 16.47 17.28
C GLY A 53 1.86 17.27 16.01
N GLU A 54 2.70 17.18 14.98
CA GLU A 54 2.47 17.84 13.69
C GLU A 54 1.22 17.31 12.98
N ASN A 55 0.57 18.17 12.21
CA ASN A 55 -0.65 17.84 11.49
C ASN A 55 -0.59 18.36 10.04
N PRO A 56 0.27 17.78 9.18
CA PRO A 56 0.47 18.28 7.82
C PRO A 56 -0.65 17.91 6.85
N VAL A 57 -1.51 16.97 7.22
CA VAL A 57 -2.52 16.38 6.33
C VAL A 57 -3.78 17.24 6.24
N ASP A 58 -4.30 17.45 5.02
CA ASP A 58 -5.65 18.00 4.83
C ASP A 58 -6.72 16.91 5.09
N TRP A 59 -7.08 16.73 6.35
CA TRP A 59 -8.08 15.73 6.75
C TRP A 59 -9.48 16.01 6.20
N LYS A 60 -9.81 17.27 5.93
CA LYS A 60 -11.13 17.62 5.38
C LYS A 60 -11.23 17.09 3.95
N LYS A 61 -10.16 17.28 3.17
CA LYS A 61 -10.02 16.70 1.84
C LYS A 61 -10.10 15.18 1.88
N ILE A 62 -9.28 14.52 2.71
CA ILE A 62 -9.26 13.05 2.74
C ILE A 62 -10.61 12.45 3.16
N LYS A 63 -11.26 13.02 4.18
CA LYS A 63 -12.55 12.53 4.67
C LYS A 63 -13.71 12.82 3.70
N SER A 64 -13.52 13.69 2.71
CA SER A 64 -14.50 13.87 1.62
C SER A 64 -14.61 12.65 0.71
N ARG A 65 -13.57 11.79 0.67
CA ARG A 65 -13.51 10.55 -0.12
C ARG A 65 -13.73 10.81 -1.62
N ASP A 66 -13.18 11.91 -2.12
CA ASP A 66 -13.27 12.31 -3.52
C ASP A 66 -12.29 11.52 -4.40
N LEU A 67 -12.82 10.62 -5.24
CA LEU A 67 -12.03 9.85 -6.20
C LEU A 67 -11.60 10.66 -7.44
N SER A 68 -12.06 11.90 -7.62
CA SER A 68 -11.58 12.74 -8.73
C SER A 68 -10.17 13.30 -8.49
N ASP A 69 -9.71 13.34 -7.24
CA ASP A 69 -8.35 13.78 -6.84
C ASP A 69 -7.60 12.67 -6.06
N VAL A 70 -7.43 11.51 -6.70
CA VAL A 70 -6.67 10.39 -6.14
C VAL A 70 -5.20 10.74 -5.91
N GLU A 71 -4.58 11.52 -6.80
CA GLU A 71 -3.18 11.94 -6.65
C GLU A 71 -3.01 12.84 -5.42
N GLY A 72 -3.94 13.76 -5.20
CA GLY A 72 -4.00 14.55 -3.99
C GLY A 72 -4.13 13.69 -2.76
N THR A 73 -5.00 12.68 -2.79
CA THR A 73 -5.14 11.71 -1.70
C THR A 73 -3.84 10.96 -1.42
N PHE A 74 -3.12 10.53 -2.46
CA PHE A 74 -1.84 9.83 -2.33
C PHE A 74 -0.75 10.71 -1.71
N ARG A 75 -0.69 11.99 -2.09
CA ARG A 75 0.24 12.95 -1.47
C ARG A 75 0.01 13.07 0.03
N GLU A 76 -1.23 13.21 0.47
CA GLU A 76 -1.54 13.29 1.91
C GLU A 76 -1.19 11.98 2.64
N LEU A 77 -1.54 10.83 2.06
CA LEU A 77 -1.24 9.51 2.62
C LEU A 77 0.27 9.33 2.84
N SER A 78 1.09 9.79 1.89
CA SER A 78 2.56 9.71 1.96
C SER A 78 3.18 10.51 3.11
N HIS A 79 2.43 11.35 3.83
CA HIS A 79 2.92 11.91 5.09
C HIS A 79 3.03 10.86 6.20
N GLU A 80 2.39 9.69 6.10
CA GLU A 80 2.54 8.60 7.06
C GLU A 80 3.61 7.61 6.62
N TRP A 81 4.56 7.32 7.51
CA TRP A 81 5.77 6.54 7.19
C TRP A 81 5.47 5.19 6.54
N ILE A 82 4.52 4.43 7.10
CA ILE A 82 4.16 3.14 6.51
C ILE A 82 3.61 3.31 5.10
N ARG A 83 2.80 4.34 4.84
CA ARG A 83 2.16 4.54 3.53
C ARG A 83 3.20 4.93 2.50
N HIS A 84 4.05 5.89 2.82
CA HIS A 84 5.19 6.27 2.02
C HIS A 84 6.07 5.07 1.67
N THR A 85 6.39 4.23 2.67
CA THR A 85 7.17 3.00 2.45
C THR A 85 6.50 2.09 1.41
N PHE A 86 5.18 1.96 1.40
CA PHE A 86 4.47 1.11 0.43
C PHE A 86 4.20 1.81 -0.92
N PHE A 87 4.25 3.14 -1.00
CA PHE A 87 4.30 3.83 -2.29
C PHE A 87 5.62 3.57 -3.01
N ASP A 88 6.73 3.54 -2.27
CA ASP A 88 8.08 3.45 -2.83
C ASP A 88 8.66 2.03 -2.86
N ALA A 89 8.06 1.07 -2.16
CA ALA A 89 8.59 -0.28 -2.08
C ALA A 89 8.53 -1.02 -3.42
N ASP A 90 9.62 -1.68 -3.78
CA ASP A 90 9.66 -2.62 -4.91
C ASP A 90 8.67 -3.77 -4.72
N PHE A 91 7.98 -4.12 -5.80
CA PHE A 91 7.14 -5.33 -5.81
C PHE A 91 8.01 -6.59 -5.78
N ASP A 92 7.67 -7.51 -4.88
CA ASP A 92 8.27 -8.84 -4.87
C ASP A 92 7.94 -9.64 -6.15
N GLU A 93 8.80 -10.61 -6.46
CA GLU A 93 8.68 -11.45 -7.67
C GLU A 93 7.34 -12.17 -7.80
N LYS A 94 6.70 -12.57 -6.68
CA LYS A 94 5.39 -13.23 -6.75
C LYS A 94 4.30 -12.24 -7.14
N SER A 95 4.41 -11.00 -6.66
CA SER A 95 3.51 -9.90 -7.05
C SER A 95 3.63 -9.58 -8.53
N LYS A 96 4.85 -9.44 -9.06
CA LYS A 96 5.12 -9.21 -10.49
C LYS A 96 4.62 -10.36 -11.36
N LYS A 97 4.98 -11.60 -11.01
CA LYS A 97 4.52 -12.80 -11.73
C LYS A 97 2.99 -12.91 -11.75
N GLN A 98 2.33 -12.69 -10.62
CA GLN A 98 0.87 -12.70 -10.57
C GLN A 98 0.26 -11.61 -11.47
N ALA A 99 0.83 -10.41 -11.48
CA ALA A 99 0.38 -9.33 -12.35
C ALA A 99 0.53 -9.71 -13.83
N GLN A 100 1.67 -10.29 -14.22
CA GLN A 100 1.93 -10.79 -15.57
C GLN A 100 0.96 -11.91 -15.98
N ASP A 101 0.73 -12.90 -15.10
CA ASP A 101 -0.16 -14.04 -15.35
C ASP A 101 -1.63 -13.61 -15.55
N LEU A 102 -2.07 -12.55 -14.86
CA LEU A 102 -3.46 -12.08 -14.91
C LEU A 102 -3.70 -10.95 -15.90
N GLY A 103 -2.67 -10.17 -16.21
CA GLY A 103 -2.82 -8.83 -16.77
C GLY A 103 -3.44 -7.84 -15.79
N MET A 104 -3.44 -6.56 -16.15
CA MET A 104 -3.94 -5.49 -15.28
C MET A 104 -5.43 -5.66 -14.96
N GLU A 105 -6.26 -5.96 -15.95
CA GLU A 105 -7.71 -6.13 -15.74
C GLU A 105 -8.01 -7.32 -14.83
N GLY A 106 -7.29 -8.44 -14.99
CA GLY A 106 -7.44 -9.60 -14.12
C GLY A 106 -6.98 -9.34 -12.69
N LEU A 107 -5.97 -8.49 -12.51
CA LEU A 107 -5.52 -8.05 -11.19
C LEU A 107 -6.57 -7.15 -10.52
N LYS A 108 -7.09 -6.14 -11.23
CA LYS A 108 -8.16 -5.25 -10.74
C LYS A 108 -9.43 -6.02 -10.38
N ALA A 109 -9.83 -6.99 -11.19
CA ALA A 109 -10.99 -7.85 -10.91
C ALA A 109 -10.89 -8.64 -9.59
N ARG A 110 -9.69 -8.80 -9.02
CA ARG A 110 -9.48 -9.44 -7.71
C ARG A 110 -9.62 -8.50 -6.53
N VAL A 111 -9.65 -7.18 -6.75
CA VAL A 111 -9.68 -6.17 -5.68
C VAL A 111 -11.00 -6.24 -4.92
N ARG A 112 -12.15 -6.14 -5.60
CA ARG A 112 -13.46 -6.14 -4.94
C ARG A 112 -13.72 -7.39 -4.09
N PRO A 113 -13.57 -8.63 -4.61
CA PRO A 113 -13.79 -9.82 -3.80
C PRO A 113 -12.84 -9.92 -2.60
N LEU A 114 -11.62 -9.39 -2.72
CA LEU A 114 -10.67 -9.34 -1.61
C LEU A 114 -11.15 -8.38 -0.52
N LEU A 115 -11.60 -7.17 -0.89
CA LEU A 115 -12.11 -6.17 0.04
C LEU A 115 -13.34 -6.68 0.80
N GLU A 116 -14.33 -7.20 0.08
CA GLU A 116 -15.55 -7.77 0.67
C GLU A 116 -15.25 -8.88 1.67
N LYS A 117 -14.25 -9.71 1.39
CA LYS A 117 -13.85 -10.80 2.28
C LYS A 117 -13.03 -10.34 3.48
N LYS A 118 -12.17 -9.33 3.31
CA LYS A 118 -11.14 -8.97 4.30
C LYS A 118 -11.52 -7.82 5.21
N ILE A 119 -12.16 -6.80 4.66
CA ILE A 119 -12.49 -5.56 5.38
C ILE A 119 -13.97 -5.16 5.25
N GLY A 120 -14.76 -5.88 4.45
CA GLY A 120 -16.19 -5.68 4.32
C GLY A 120 -16.99 -5.92 5.62
N PRO A 121 -16.78 -7.04 6.33
CA PRO A 121 -17.58 -7.37 7.52
C PRO A 121 -17.26 -6.45 8.70
N GLU A 122 -18.24 -6.26 9.59
CA GLU A 122 -18.04 -5.56 10.88
C GLU A 122 -17.05 -6.34 11.78
N LYS A 123 -17.28 -7.65 11.93
CA LYS A 123 -16.53 -8.50 12.85
C LYS A 123 -15.44 -9.28 12.12
N ILE A 124 -14.23 -8.73 12.15
CA ILE A 124 -13.05 -9.35 11.53
C ILE A 124 -12.13 -9.91 12.61
N PHE A 125 -11.86 -11.20 12.55
CA PHE A 125 -10.87 -11.83 13.43
C PHE A 125 -9.49 -11.20 13.17
N ARG A 126 -8.77 -10.74 14.21
CA ARG A 126 -7.42 -10.15 14.07
C ARG A 126 -7.31 -9.02 13.03
N ASP A 127 -8.29 -8.11 12.99
CA ASP A 127 -8.24 -6.93 12.12
C ASP A 127 -6.94 -6.14 12.28
N GLY A 128 -6.33 -5.76 11.15
CA GLY A 128 -5.04 -5.07 11.09
C GLY A 128 -3.80 -5.94 11.17
N THR A 129 -3.91 -7.23 11.53
CA THR A 129 -2.75 -8.15 11.58
C THR A 129 -2.74 -9.18 10.45
N GLN A 130 -3.84 -9.28 9.71
CA GLN A 130 -4.05 -10.33 8.70
C GLN A 130 -3.60 -9.97 7.30
N THR A 131 -3.49 -8.68 7.00
CA THR A 131 -3.17 -8.22 5.64
C THR A 131 -1.70 -8.46 5.39
N LYS A 132 -1.42 -9.35 4.44
CA LYS A 132 -0.05 -9.61 4.00
C LYS A 132 0.57 -8.33 3.46
N LYS A 133 1.90 -8.28 3.40
CA LYS A 133 2.66 -7.17 2.83
C LYS A 133 3.31 -7.52 1.49
N GLU A 134 3.18 -8.77 1.07
CA GLU A 134 3.90 -9.36 -0.07
C GLU A 134 3.04 -10.45 -0.73
N GLY A 135 3.41 -10.80 -1.96
CA GLY A 135 2.81 -11.89 -2.73
C GLY A 135 1.57 -11.50 -3.55
N SER A 136 1.22 -10.22 -3.57
CA SER A 136 0.30 -9.60 -4.53
C SER A 136 0.47 -8.09 -4.50
N ALA A 137 0.52 -7.44 -5.66
CA ALA A 137 0.55 -5.97 -5.76
C ALA A 137 -0.66 -5.31 -5.08
N ILE A 138 -1.80 -6.00 -4.99
CA ILE A 138 -2.98 -5.53 -4.27
C ILE A 138 -2.68 -5.31 -2.78
N PHE A 139 -1.79 -6.11 -2.18
CA PHE A 139 -1.43 -5.93 -0.78
C PHE A 139 -0.59 -4.67 -0.54
N TYR A 140 0.34 -4.36 -1.47
CA TYR A 140 1.10 -3.10 -1.43
C TYR A 140 0.15 -1.92 -1.56
N ALA A 141 -0.77 -1.98 -2.54
CA ALA A 141 -1.81 -0.98 -2.73
C ALA A 141 -2.64 -0.79 -1.45
N GLN A 142 -3.12 -1.87 -0.82
CA GLN A 142 -3.89 -1.78 0.41
C GLN A 142 -3.16 -1.06 1.55
N HIS A 143 -1.86 -1.32 1.71
CA HIS A 143 -1.07 -0.63 2.72
C HIS A 143 -0.77 0.81 2.32
N ALA A 144 -0.41 1.10 1.07
CA ALA A 144 -0.18 2.47 0.59
C ALA A 144 -1.43 3.33 0.74
N THR A 145 -2.60 2.81 0.39
CA THR A 145 -3.86 3.56 0.35
C THR A 145 -4.67 3.46 1.64
N ALA A 146 -4.10 2.99 2.75
CA ALA A 146 -4.78 2.84 4.04
C ALA A 146 -6.10 2.02 3.99
N THR A 147 -6.24 1.11 3.03
CA THR A 147 -7.38 0.18 2.90
C THR A 147 -7.05 -1.23 3.41
N CYS A 148 -5.95 -1.38 4.17
CA CYS A 148 -5.48 -2.67 4.67
C CYS A 148 -6.25 -3.20 5.90
N CYS A 149 -6.97 -2.37 6.65
CA CYS A 149 -7.80 -2.79 7.79
C CYS A 149 -8.83 -1.73 8.18
N ARG A 150 -9.79 -2.09 9.04
CA ARG A 150 -10.86 -1.16 9.46
C ARG A 150 -10.32 0.02 10.24
N LYS A 151 -9.29 -0.18 11.07
CA LYS A 151 -8.66 0.90 11.82
C LYS A 151 -8.10 1.99 10.89
N CYS A 152 -7.45 1.59 9.80
CA CYS A 152 -6.89 2.54 8.83
C CYS A 152 -8.00 3.33 8.13
N LEU A 153 -9.05 2.65 7.69
CA LEU A 153 -10.22 3.29 7.11
C LEU A 153 -10.88 4.30 8.06
N GLU A 154 -10.90 3.98 9.35
CA GLU A 154 -11.50 4.84 10.38
C GLU A 154 -10.77 6.17 10.50
N TYR A 155 -9.45 6.17 10.76
CA TYR A 155 -8.74 7.43 11.04
C TYR A 155 -8.41 8.22 9.76
N TRP A 156 -8.16 7.55 8.63
CA TRP A 156 -7.94 8.23 7.36
C TRP A 156 -9.24 8.78 6.77
N TYR A 157 -10.25 7.92 6.59
CA TYR A 157 -11.43 8.26 5.79
C TYR A 157 -12.69 8.51 6.62
N GLY A 158 -12.61 8.39 7.95
CA GLY A 158 -13.78 8.54 8.83
C GLY A 158 -14.80 7.41 8.70
N ILE A 159 -14.43 6.30 8.06
CA ILE A 159 -15.34 5.16 7.85
C ILE A 159 -15.37 4.31 9.11
N SER A 160 -16.49 4.35 9.85
CA SER A 160 -16.65 3.66 11.13
C SER A 160 -16.37 2.16 11.01
N SER A 161 -15.64 1.61 11.98
CA SER A 161 -15.36 0.16 12.09
C SER A 161 -16.52 -0.67 12.65
N ASN A 162 -17.59 -0.01 13.09
CA ASN A 162 -18.63 -0.57 13.97
C ASN A 162 -19.84 -1.07 13.16
N ARG A 163 -19.67 -1.18 11.85
CA ARG A 163 -20.63 -1.71 10.91
C ARG A 163 -19.90 -2.29 9.71
N GLU A 164 -20.64 -3.02 8.89
CA GLU A 164 -20.17 -3.45 7.57
C GLU A 164 -19.94 -2.24 6.66
N LEU A 165 -19.00 -2.39 5.72
CA LEU A 165 -18.80 -1.41 4.66
C LEU A 165 -20.00 -1.37 3.73
N THR A 166 -20.39 -0.16 3.32
CA THR A 166 -21.38 -0.02 2.25
C THR A 166 -20.77 -0.34 0.89
N GLY A 167 -21.62 -0.54 -0.12
CA GLY A 167 -21.17 -0.68 -1.50
C GLY A 167 -20.30 0.50 -1.95
N GLU A 168 -20.76 1.73 -1.69
CA GLU A 168 -20.02 2.97 -2.03
C GLU A 168 -18.66 3.07 -1.31
N GLU A 169 -18.55 2.60 -0.07
CA GLU A 169 -17.28 2.61 0.65
C GLU A 169 -16.30 1.56 0.12
N LEU A 170 -16.82 0.41 -0.32
CA LEU A 170 -16.03 -0.58 -1.04
C LEU A 170 -15.60 -0.06 -2.40
N ASP A 171 -16.48 0.63 -3.13
CA ASP A 171 -16.17 1.27 -4.43
C ASP A 171 -15.07 2.32 -4.25
N PHE A 172 -15.14 3.11 -3.18
CA PHE A 172 -14.08 4.06 -2.82
C PHE A 172 -12.74 3.37 -2.55
N CYS A 173 -12.73 2.31 -1.73
CA CYS A 173 -11.51 1.56 -1.45
C CYS A 173 -10.92 0.91 -2.71
N GLU A 174 -11.78 0.36 -3.56
CA GLU A 174 -11.42 -0.24 -4.83
C GLU A 174 -10.86 0.77 -5.82
N GLY A 175 -11.45 1.98 -5.87
CA GLY A 175 -10.97 3.09 -6.70
C GLY A 175 -9.54 3.50 -6.33
N LEU A 176 -9.25 3.65 -5.03
CA LEU A 176 -7.89 3.97 -4.56
C LEU A 176 -6.87 2.88 -4.92
N ILE A 177 -7.22 1.61 -4.70
CA ILE A 177 -6.33 0.48 -5.02
C ILE A 177 -6.09 0.41 -6.52
N THR A 178 -7.14 0.56 -7.32
CA THR A 178 -7.06 0.57 -8.79
C THR A 178 -6.18 1.71 -9.29
N ALA A 179 -6.36 2.92 -8.75
CA ALA A 179 -5.54 4.07 -9.10
C ALA A 179 -4.06 3.87 -8.73
N TYR A 180 -3.76 3.25 -7.59
CA TYR A 180 -2.39 2.89 -7.22
C TYR A 180 -1.78 1.88 -8.20
N LEU A 181 -2.53 0.84 -8.57
CA LEU A 181 -2.06 -0.16 -9.52
C LEU A 181 -1.81 0.43 -10.92
N ASP A 182 -2.66 1.37 -11.35
CA ASP A 182 -2.45 2.10 -12.60
C ASP A 182 -1.23 3.02 -12.55
N LEU A 183 -1.03 3.75 -11.45
CA LEU A 183 0.15 4.58 -11.24
C LEU A 183 1.45 3.77 -11.35
N ARG A 184 1.46 2.56 -10.79
CA ARG A 184 2.65 1.67 -10.77
C ARG A 184 2.59 0.59 -11.85
N ARG A 185 1.83 0.82 -12.92
CA ARG A 185 1.64 -0.16 -13.99
C ARG A 185 2.96 -0.53 -14.66
N GLU A 186 3.78 0.46 -14.99
CA GLU A 186 5.06 0.21 -15.66
C GLU A 186 5.91 -0.73 -14.81
N GLU A 187 6.11 -0.47 -13.53
CA GLU A 187 6.90 -1.33 -12.64
C GLU A 187 6.39 -2.79 -12.49
N LEU A 188 5.10 -3.02 -12.69
CA LEU A 188 4.49 -4.36 -12.62
C LEU A 188 4.64 -5.16 -13.92
N PHE A 189 4.77 -4.48 -15.05
CA PHE A 189 4.72 -5.08 -16.39
C PHE A 189 5.98 -4.80 -17.23
N ASP A 190 6.86 -3.91 -16.79
CA ASP A 190 8.11 -3.63 -17.49
C ASP A 190 9.01 -4.84 -17.41
N GLN A 191 9.34 -5.32 -18.60
CA GLN A 191 10.47 -6.20 -18.82
C GLN A 191 11.66 -5.32 -19.13
N THR A 192 12.19 -4.60 -18.14
CA THR A 192 13.57 -4.13 -18.31
C THR A 192 14.45 -5.37 -18.24
N ASN A 193 14.80 -5.86 -19.44
CA ASN A 193 15.92 -6.76 -19.69
C ASN A 193 17.08 -6.37 -18.77
N SER A 194 17.36 -7.20 -17.77
CA SER A 194 18.69 -7.25 -17.17
C SER A 194 19.62 -8.00 -18.10
N ASP A 195 19.77 -7.51 -19.33
CA ASP A 195 20.69 -7.98 -20.36
C ASP A 195 20.95 -6.81 -21.31
N ASP A 196 21.92 -5.98 -20.95
CA ASP A 196 22.71 -5.09 -21.81
C ASP A 196 24.08 -5.04 -21.09
N GLY A 197 25.21 -5.52 -21.61
CA GLY A 197 25.64 -5.55 -22.99
C GLY A 197 26.96 -4.80 -23.08
N ASP A 198 28.05 -5.34 -22.53
CA ASP A 198 29.40 -4.87 -22.89
C ASP A 198 29.96 -5.79 -23.97
N GLN A 199 29.51 -5.55 -25.20
CA GLN A 199 30.27 -5.89 -26.39
C GLN A 199 31.00 -4.63 -26.85
N THR A 200 32.14 -4.33 -26.21
CA THR A 200 33.16 -3.52 -26.88
C THR A 200 34.00 -4.43 -27.77
N ILE A 201 33.62 -4.44 -29.05
CA ILE A 201 34.50 -4.82 -30.16
C ILE A 201 35.62 -3.78 -30.22
N GLU A 202 36.86 -4.16 -29.95
CA GLU A 202 38.00 -3.54 -30.61
C GLU A 202 38.90 -4.61 -31.23
N ALA A 203 38.97 -4.53 -32.55
CA ALA A 203 39.83 -5.30 -33.41
C ALA A 203 41.25 -4.71 -33.38
N ARG A 204 42.24 -5.50 -32.99
CA ARG A 204 43.53 -5.67 -33.70
C ARG A 204 44.46 -6.65 -32.98
#